data_AF-A0A4R5ZVJ2-F1
#
_entry.id   AF-A0A4R5ZVJ2-F1
#
_cell.length_a   1.000
_cell.length_b   1.000
_cell.length_c   1.000
_cell.angle_alpha   90.00
_cell.angle_beta   90.00
_cell.angle_gamma   90.00
#
_symmetry.space_group_name_H-M   'P 1'
#
loop_
_entity.id
_entity.type
_entity.pdbx_description
1 polymer ?
#
loop_
_entity_poly.entity_id
_entity_poly.type
_entity_poly.pdbx_seq_one_letter_code
_entity_poly.pdbx_strand_id
1 'polypeptide(L)' 'MRHILMLGLDEAHARQLDELREHFHLAADDTVRLVIRLAHARHKQKPDVLVPEFKPRAKRDDWLDDDDHMPE' A
#
# COMPACT_ATOMS: atom_id res chain seq x y z
N MET A 1 -9.50 -14.41 5.81
CA MET A 1 -10.85 -13.83 5.61
C MET A 1 -10.71 -12.52 4.85
N ARG A 2 -11.52 -12.26 3.82
CA ARG A 2 -11.44 -11.02 3.03
C ARG A 2 -12.60 -10.12 3.43
N HIS A 3 -12.30 -8.97 4.02
CA HIS A 3 -13.29 -7.94 4.32
C HIS A 3 -13.37 -6.98 3.13
N ILE A 4 -14.58 -6.78 2.61
CA ILE A 4 -14.85 -5.79 1.55
C ILE A 4 -15.47 -4.58 2.23
N LEU A 5 -14.88 -3.42 2.01
CA LEU A 5 -15.36 -2.14 2.52
C LEU A 5 -15.74 -1.29 1.33
N MET A 6 -16.95 -0.73 1.35
CA MET A 6 -17.37 0.31 0.41
C MET A 6 -17.07 1.66 1.04
N LEU A 7 -16.21 2.44 0.39
CA LEU A 7 -15.79 3.75 0.89
C LEU A 7 -16.62 4.85 0.18
N GLY A 8 -17.43 5.56 0.95
CA GLY A 8 -18.06 6.79 0.47
C GLY A 8 -17.05 7.94 0.53
N LEU A 9 -16.79 8.57 -0.62
CA LEU A 9 -15.95 9.75 -0.72
C LEU A 9 -16.82 10.95 -1.06
N ASP A 10 -16.61 12.08 -0.37
CA ASP A 10 -17.12 13.36 -0.86
C ASP A 10 -16.32 13.82 -2.10
N GLU A 11 -16.81 14.87 -2.74
CA GLU A 11 -16.28 15.36 -4.01
C GLU A 11 -14.79 15.75 -3.92
N ALA A 12 -14.35 16.32 -2.80
CA ALA A 12 -12.96 16.74 -2.64
C ALA A 12 -12.04 15.51 -2.60
N HIS A 13 -12.39 14.50 -1.80
CA HIS A 13 -11.61 13.26 -1.72
C HIS A 13 -11.69 12.43 -3.00
N ALA A 14 -12.80 12.45 -3.72
CA ALA A 14 -12.92 11.79 -5.02
C ALA A 14 -11.95 12.39 -6.05
N ARG A 15 -11.84 13.74 -6.10
CA ARG A 15 -10.90 14.43 -6.98
C ARG A 15 -9.45 14.11 -6.65
N GLN A 16 -9.10 14.11 -5.36
CA GLN A 16 -7.75 13.71 -4.92
C GLN A 16 -7.43 12.26 -5.29
N LEU A 17 -8.41 11.36 -5.21
CA LEU A 17 -8.21 9.98 -5.64
C LEU A 17 -7.94 9.91 -7.15
N ASP A 18 -8.66 10.66 -7.97
CA ASP A 18 -8.42 10.67 -9.42
C ASP A 18 -7.04 11.25 -9.77
N GLU A 19 -6.60 12.33 -9.13
CA GLU A 19 -5.24 12.86 -9.30
C GLU A 19 -4.17 11.81 -8.96
N LEU A 20 -4.34 11.08 -7.85
CA LEU A 20 -3.42 10.01 -7.44
C LEU A 20 -3.46 8.82 -8.39
N ARG A 21 -4.64 8.47 -8.93
CA ARG A 21 -4.78 7.41 -9.93
C ARG A 21 -4.05 7.76 -11.21
N GLU A 22 -4.16 8.99 -11.68
CA GLU A 22 -3.43 9.47 -12.86
C GLU A 22 -1.92 9.46 -12.61
N HIS A 23 -1.48 9.94 -11.44
CA HIS A 23 -0.06 9.99 -11.10
C HIS A 23 0.60 8.62 -11.02
N PHE A 24 -0.04 7.66 -10.36
CA PHE A 24 0.52 6.31 -10.18
C PHE A 24 0.12 5.34 -11.30
N HIS A 25 -0.76 5.75 -12.23
CA HIS A 25 -1.36 4.91 -13.26
C HIS A 25 -2.02 3.63 -12.69
N LEU A 26 -2.76 3.78 -11.58
CA LEU A 26 -3.42 2.69 -10.86
C LEU A 26 -4.95 2.78 -10.90
N ALA A 27 -5.61 1.63 -10.76
CA ALA A 27 -7.04 1.57 -10.52
C ALA A 27 -7.39 2.17 -9.16
N ALA A 28 -8.60 2.72 -9.00
CA ALA A 28 -9.03 3.39 -7.78
C ALA A 28 -8.83 2.55 -6.50
N ASP A 29 -9.20 1.26 -6.54
CA ASP A 29 -9.04 0.34 -5.42
C ASP A 29 -7.56 0.11 -5.07
N ASP A 30 -6.69 -0.02 -6.07
CA ASP A 30 -5.26 -0.20 -5.87
C ASP A 30 -4.59 1.07 -5.35
N THR A 31 -5.00 2.25 -5.84
CA THR A 31 -4.54 3.55 -5.33
C THR A 31 -4.92 3.72 -3.86
N VAL A 32 -6.17 3.41 -3.47
CA VAL A 32 -6.59 3.49 -2.06
C VAL A 32 -5.78 2.54 -1.19
N ARG A 33 -5.52 1.31 -1.64
CA ARG A 33 -4.65 0.37 -0.90
C ARG A 33 -3.23 0.91 -0.75
N LEU A 34 -2.68 1.54 -1.78
CA LEU A 34 -1.35 2.14 -1.73
C LEU A 34 -1.31 3.29 -0.72
N VAL A 35 -2.27 4.21 -0.78
CA VAL A 35 -2.37 5.36 0.14
C VAL A 35 -2.49 4.89 1.59
N ILE A 36 -3.32 3.87 1.87
CA ILE A 36 -3.44 3.31 3.23
C ILE A 36 -2.10 2.76 3.71
N ARG A 37 -1.34 2.05 2.87
CA ARG A 37 -0.02 1.53 3.25
C ARG A 37 0.98 2.66 3.51
N LEU A 38 1.00 3.69 2.67
CA LEU A 38 1.89 4.84 2.83
C LEU A 38 1.56 5.61 4.12
N ALA A 39 0.28 5.87 4.38
CA ALA A 39 -0.17 6.51 5.62
C ALA A 39 0.18 5.67 6.84
N HIS A 40 -0.03 4.35 6.80
CA HIS A 40 0.32 3.45 7.89
C HIS A 40 1.84 3.38 8.13
N ALA A 41 2.64 3.30 7.06
CA ALA A 41 4.09 3.34 7.15
C ALA A 41 4.59 4.65 7.77
N ARG A 42 4.05 5.79 7.32
CA ARG A 42 4.35 7.12 7.88
C ARG A 42 3.92 7.26 9.34
N HIS A 43 2.81 6.66 9.73
CA HIS A 43 2.37 6.67 11.12
C HIS A 43 3.29 5.81 12.03
N LYS A 44 3.81 4.70 11.50
CA LYS A 44 4.70 3.78 12.23
C LYS A 44 6.16 4.23 12.24
N GLN A 45 6.61 4.93 11.20
CA GLN A 45 7.95 5.50 11.14
C GLN A 45 7.92 6.86 11.82
N LYS A 46 8.71 7.03 12.89
CA LYS A 46 8.98 8.36 13.44
C LYS A 46 9.45 9.27 12.27
N PRO A 47 9.01 10.54 12.23
CA PRO A 47 9.10 11.42 11.05
C PRO A 47 10.53 11.70 10.52
N ASP A 48 11.57 11.22 11.18
CA ASP A 48 12.98 11.47 10.81
C ASP A 48 13.60 10.40 9.90
N VAL A 49 12.87 9.35 9.50
CA VAL A 49 13.44 8.30 8.63
C VAL A 49 12.72 8.27 7.30
N LEU A 50 13.40 8.84 6.29
CA LEU A 50 13.05 8.86 4.89
C LEU A 50 12.72 7.44 4.38
N VAL A 51 11.44 7.27 4.06
CA VAL A 51 10.76 6.29 3.18
C VAL A 51 11.56 5.03 2.79
N PRO A 52 11.12 3.81 3.16
CA PRO A 52 11.64 2.58 2.56
C PRO A 52 11.24 2.51 1.10
N GLU A 53 12.23 2.25 0.25
CA GLU A 53 12.11 2.07 -1.19
C GLU A 53 10.95 1.13 -1.55
N PHE A 54 9.94 1.67 -2.22
CA PHE A 54 8.77 0.91 -2.68
C PHE A 54 9.17 0.08 -3.91
N LYS A 55 9.39 -1.23 -3.72
CA LYS A 55 9.48 -2.20 -4.82
C LYS A 55 8.08 -2.75 -5.15
N PRO A 56 7.44 -2.34 -6.25
CA PRO A 56 6.22 -2.98 -6.70
C PRO A 56 6.57 -4.44 -7.06
N ARG A 57 6.03 -5.40 -6.31
CA ARG A 57 6.19 -6.83 -6.63
C ARG A 57 5.50 -7.12 -7.95
N ALA A 58 6.25 -7.01 -9.05
CA ALA A 58 5.90 -7.63 -10.31
C ALA A 58 6.03 -9.15 -10.15
N LYS A 59 4.88 -9.82 -10.21
CA LYS A 59 4.64 -11.26 -10.39
C LYS A 59 5.25 -12.24 -9.37
N ARG A 60 4.34 -13.04 -8.79
CA ARG A 60 4.62 -14.36 -8.21
C ARG A 60 5.34 -15.22 -9.25
N ASP A 61 6.49 -15.78 -8.90
CA ASP A 61 6.85 -17.15 -9.25
C ASP A 61 7.85 -17.66 -8.20
N ASP A 62 7.61 -18.91 -7.80
CA ASP A 62 8.37 -19.82 -6.92
C ASP A 62 9.60 -19.32 -6.18
N TRP A 63 9.60 -19.42 -4.85
CA TRP A 63 10.71 -20.01 -4.07
C TRP A 63 10.14 -20.54 -2.74
N LEU A 64 9.93 -21.87 -2.72
CA LEU A 64 10.02 -22.70 -1.53
C LEU A 64 11.49 -22.74 -1.06
N ASP A 65 11.70 -23.24 0.16
CA ASP A 65 12.91 -23.33 0.97
C ASP A 65 13.28 -22.06 1.77
N ASP A 66 12.92 -21.98 3.05
CA ASP A 66 13.50 -22.73 4.20
C ASP A 66 14.78 -22.03 4.65
N ASP A 67 14.67 -21.23 5.72
CA ASP A 67 15.64 -21.34 6.80
C ASP A 67 15.09 -20.74 8.10
N ASP A 68 15.37 -21.50 9.14
CA ASP A 68 14.85 -21.51 10.48
C ASP A 68 15.44 -20.35 11.30
N HIS A 69 14.60 -19.48 11.86
CA HIS A 69 15.05 -18.58 12.93
C HIS A 69 13.91 -18.25 13.89
N MET A 70 13.65 -19.17 14.80
CA MET A 70 12.97 -18.93 16.07
C MET A 70 14.00 -19.03 17.21
N PRO A 71 14.19 -17.99 18.05
CA PRO A 71 15.02 -18.10 19.24
C PRO A 71 14.16 -18.42 20.47
N GLU A 72 14.48 -19.50 21.20
CA GLU A 72 14.35 -19.64 22.66
C GLU A 72 15.41 -20.64 23.18
#